data_AF-A0A7R9ZBQ9-F1
#
_entry.id   AF-A0A7R9ZBQ9-F1
#
_cell.length_a   1.000
_cell.length_b   1.000
_cell.length_c   1.000
_cell.angle_alpha   90.00
_cell.angle_beta   90.00
_cell.angle_gamma   90.00
#
_symmetry.space_group_name_H-M   'P 1'
#
loop_
_entity.id
_entity.type
_entity.pdbx_description
1 polymer ?
#
loop_
_entity_poly.entity_id
_entity_poly.type
_entity_poly.pdbx_seq_one_letter_code
_entity_poly.pdbx_strand_id
1 'polypeptide(L)'
;REAMRDGVPADGRFLNACLRCFGGDRLDEALEVWKTEMRPAALAHENRRRNSGRGGGSSSTLYSRRKRSGKKKNLLAAYHGLLHVCGRADRPDVALRLVYAMGKEGLEATETSLNCYNAGKRTRENGDASSREGGTKTKKSGGGIGIRAKWFESLLAVECTKYDRNDKRREREKRIRIIF
;
A
#
# COMPACT_ATOMS: atom_id res chain seq x y z
N ARG A 1 -2.93 -3.67 18.86
CA ARG A 1 -2.38 -2.82 19.95
C ARG A 1 -1.61 -3.65 20.96
N GLU A 2 -2.23 -4.65 21.57
CA GLU A 2 -1.63 -5.54 22.57
C GLU A 2 -0.33 -6.20 22.09
N ALA A 3 -0.34 -6.83 20.91
CA ALA A 3 0.87 -7.44 20.35
C ALA A 3 2.09 -6.49 20.27
N MET A 4 1.91 -5.20 19.96
CA MET A 4 3.01 -4.23 19.94
C MET A 4 3.48 -3.84 21.35
N ARG A 5 2.58 -3.87 22.35
CA ARG A 5 2.93 -3.70 23.77
C ARG A 5 3.71 -4.90 24.28
N ASP A 6 3.39 -6.10 23.79
CA ASP A 6 4.07 -7.36 24.13
C ASP A 6 5.43 -7.53 23.42
N GLY A 7 5.92 -6.48 22.76
CA GLY A 7 7.25 -6.45 22.16
C GLY A 7 7.34 -7.01 20.73
N VAL A 8 6.22 -7.37 20.10
CA VAL A 8 6.23 -7.75 18.68
C VAL A 8 6.68 -6.55 17.85
N PRO A 9 7.73 -6.69 17.01
CA PRO A 9 8.23 -5.59 16.21
C PRO A 9 7.18 -5.12 15.20
N ALA A 10 6.96 -3.81 15.11
CA ALA A 10 6.13 -3.18 14.10
C ALA A 10 6.84 -3.21 12.72
N ASP A 11 7.05 -4.41 12.21
CA ASP A 11 7.63 -4.67 10.90
C ASP A 11 6.56 -4.58 9.80
N GLY A 12 7.02 -4.47 8.55
CA GLY A 12 6.11 -4.14 7.45
C GLY A 12 5.18 -5.28 7.11
N ARG A 13 5.58 -6.51 7.40
CA ARG A 13 4.79 -7.72 7.16
C ARG A 13 3.66 -7.81 8.18
N PHE A 14 3.98 -7.60 9.45
CA PHE A 14 3.01 -7.56 10.55
C PHE A 14 1.99 -6.46 10.32
N LEU A 15 2.43 -5.22 10.07
CA LEU A 15 1.52 -4.10 9.85
C LEU A 15 0.63 -4.31 8.62
N ASN A 16 1.18 -4.82 7.51
CA ASN A 16 0.41 -5.18 6.31
C ASN A 16 -0.66 -6.23 6.63
N ALA A 17 -0.30 -7.29 7.37
CA ALA A 17 -1.24 -8.34 7.76
C ALA A 17 -2.38 -7.78 8.63
N CYS A 18 -2.05 -7.00 9.67
CA CYS A 18 -3.06 -6.36 10.52
C CYS A 18 -3.99 -5.43 9.73
N LEU A 19 -3.45 -4.66 8.79
CA LEU A 19 -4.25 -3.77 7.94
C LEU A 19 -5.19 -4.56 7.02
N ARG A 20 -4.77 -5.69 6.46
CA ARG A 20 -5.61 -6.53 5.61
C ARG A 20 -6.77 -7.21 6.36
N CYS A 21 -6.67 -7.35 7.68
CA CYS A 21 -7.75 -7.85 8.51
C CYS A 21 -8.94 -6.89 8.58
N PHE A 22 -8.75 -5.60 8.29
CA PHE A 22 -9.88 -4.68 8.18
C PHE A 22 -10.74 -5.04 6.96
N GLY A 23 -12.06 -5.10 7.18
CA GLY A 23 -13.04 -5.19 6.10
C GLY A 23 -13.10 -3.89 5.29
N GLY A 24 -13.75 -3.95 4.13
CA GLY A 24 -13.95 -2.75 3.29
C GLY A 24 -14.87 -1.71 3.94
N ASP A 25 -15.78 -2.16 4.78
CA ASP A 25 -16.69 -1.36 5.62
C ASP A 25 -15.97 -0.54 6.69
N ARG A 26 -14.78 -0.97 7.13
CA ARG A 26 -14.01 -0.35 8.22
C ARG A 26 -12.81 0.45 7.72
N LEU A 27 -12.91 1.05 6.53
CA LEU A 27 -11.83 1.84 5.94
C LEU A 27 -11.41 3.02 6.82
N ASP A 28 -12.37 3.77 7.36
CA ASP A 28 -12.07 4.95 8.17
C ASP A 28 -11.35 4.57 9.47
N GLU A 29 -11.79 3.48 10.12
CA GLU A 29 -11.08 2.92 11.28
C GLU A 29 -9.65 2.49 10.92
N ALA A 30 -9.45 1.82 9.77
CA ALA A 30 -8.13 1.42 9.32
C ALA A 30 -7.20 2.64 9.11
N LEU A 31 -7.73 3.74 8.57
CA LEU A 31 -6.99 4.99 8.37
C LEU A 31 -6.67 5.68 9.70
N GLU A 32 -7.60 5.70 10.64
CA GLU A 32 -7.37 6.28 11.96
C GLU A 32 -6.33 5.48 12.75
N VAL A 33 -6.43 4.15 12.78
CA VAL A 33 -5.40 3.28 13.40
C VAL A 33 -4.05 3.44 12.71
N TRP A 34 -4.03 3.60 11.38
CA TRP A 34 -2.79 3.89 10.66
C TRP A 34 -2.13 5.18 11.13
N LYS A 35 -2.87 6.29 11.14
CA LYS A 35 -2.35 7.61 11.49
C LYS A 35 -1.88 7.68 12.94
N THR A 36 -2.69 7.15 13.85
CA THR A 36 -2.50 7.31 15.30
C THR A 36 -1.46 6.34 15.86
N GLU A 37 -1.34 5.13 15.32
CA GLU A 37 -0.55 4.07 15.97
C GLU A 37 0.44 3.37 15.05
N MET A 38 -0.04 2.80 13.95
CA MET A 38 0.81 1.93 13.12
C MET A 38 1.91 2.70 12.41
N ARG A 39 1.62 3.91 11.91
CA ARG A 39 2.62 4.75 11.24
C ARG A 39 3.71 5.23 12.21
N PRO A 40 3.40 5.81 13.40
CA PRO A 40 4.41 6.10 14.40
C PRO A 40 5.24 4.87 14.80
N ALA A 41 4.59 3.71 15.00
CA ALA A 41 5.28 2.47 15.36
C ALA A 41 6.23 1.98 14.26
N ALA A 42 5.81 2.04 12.99
CA ALA A 42 6.64 1.70 11.84
C ALA A 42 7.89 2.60 11.77
N LEU A 43 7.72 3.91 11.95
CA LEU A 43 8.82 4.88 11.96
C LEU A 43 9.77 4.67 13.14
N ALA A 44 9.25 4.38 14.33
CA ALA A 44 10.04 4.08 15.52
C ALA A 44 10.85 2.78 15.35
N HIS A 45 10.25 1.73 14.79
CA HIS A 45 10.93 0.48 14.50
C HIS A 45 12.09 0.68 13.49
N GLU A 46 11.87 1.48 12.45
CA GLU A 46 12.93 1.84 11.49
C GLU A 46 14.09 2.63 12.11
N ASN A 47 13.78 3.58 13.00
CA ASN A 47 14.79 4.34 13.72
C ASN A 47 15.61 3.45 14.67
N ARG A 48 14.98 2.47 15.32
CA ARG A 48 15.65 1.51 16.19
C ARG A 48 16.62 0.61 15.40
N ARG A 49 16.22 0.08 14.24
CA ARG A 49 17.12 -0.70 13.36
C ARG A 49 18.29 0.11 12.82
N ARG A 50 18.12 1.43 12.64
CA ARG A 50 19.20 2.32 12.24
C ARG A 50 20.27 2.47 13.33
N ASN A 51 19.83 2.62 14.58
CA ASN A 51 20.73 2.83 15.72
C ASN A 51 21.44 1.54 16.15
N SER A 52 20.77 0.39 16.12
CA SER A 52 21.42 -0.90 16.43
C SER A 52 22.49 -1.30 15.40
N GLY A 53 22.39 -0.81 14.16
CA GLY A 53 23.40 -1.03 13.11
C GLY A 53 24.60 -0.07 13.14
N ARG A 54 24.76 0.79 14.16
CA ARG A 54 25.90 1.72 14.31
C ARG A 54 26.94 1.28 15.35
N GLY A 55 26.71 0.18 16.09
CA GLY A 55 27.61 -0.33 17.14
C GLY A 55 28.52 -1.50 16.76
N GLY A 56 28.53 -1.95 15.49
CA GLY A 56 29.37 -3.04 15.01
C GLY A 56 30.18 -2.59 13.81
N GLY A 57 31.51 -2.62 13.93
CA GLY A 57 32.44 -1.96 13.02
C GLY A 57 32.53 -2.51 11.60
N SER A 58 33.32 -1.77 10.83
CA SER A 58 34.00 -2.13 9.58
C SER A 58 33.28 -1.94 8.24
N SER A 59 33.73 -0.88 7.56
CA SER A 59 34.19 -0.84 6.18
C SER A 59 33.18 -0.89 5.01
N SER A 60 33.60 -0.22 3.94
CA SER A 60 33.04 -0.21 2.57
C SER A 60 31.86 0.73 2.28
N THR A 61 32.21 1.81 1.58
CA THR A 61 31.40 2.84 0.91
C THR A 61 30.41 2.32 -0.14
N LEU A 62 30.22 0.99 -0.28
CA LEU A 62 29.23 0.37 -1.18
C LEU A 62 27.95 -0.12 -0.45
N TYR A 63 27.95 -0.26 0.88
CA TYR A 63 26.80 -0.80 1.64
C TYR A 63 25.77 0.25 2.11
N SER A 64 26.06 1.54 1.92
CA SER A 64 25.16 2.66 2.28
C SER A 64 23.82 2.63 1.51
N ARG A 65 23.81 2.15 0.26
CA ARG A 65 22.60 2.11 -0.59
C ARG A 65 21.58 1.07 -0.13
N ARG A 66 22.04 -0.10 0.36
CA ARG A 66 21.17 -1.17 0.89
C ARG A 66 20.53 -0.80 2.24
N LYS A 67 21.23 -0.06 3.11
CA LYS A 67 20.70 0.37 4.41
C LYS A 67 19.63 1.47 4.30
N ARG A 68 19.70 2.34 3.27
CA ARG A 68 18.61 3.28 2.93
C ARG A 68 17.39 2.59 2.30
N SER A 69 17.60 1.49 1.57
CA SER A 69 16.53 0.71 0.93
C SER A 69 15.64 -0.03 1.96
N GLY A 70 16.19 -0.48 3.10
CA GLY A 70 15.41 -1.12 4.16
C GLY A 70 14.32 -0.23 4.76
N LYS A 71 14.65 1.06 4.98
CA LYS A 71 13.75 2.06 5.58
C LYS A 71 12.42 2.22 4.87
N LYS A 72 12.48 2.14 3.54
CA LYS A 72 11.32 2.33 2.67
C LYS A 72 10.46 1.08 2.58
N LYS A 73 11.05 -0.11 2.75
CA LYS A 73 10.35 -1.40 2.55
C LYS A 73 9.30 -1.69 3.61
N ASN A 74 9.58 -1.35 4.87
CA ASN A 74 8.64 -1.58 5.97
C ASN A 74 7.38 -0.72 5.78
N LEU A 75 7.59 0.59 5.63
CA LEU A 75 6.50 1.55 5.42
C LEU A 75 5.73 1.25 4.14
N LEU A 76 6.43 0.92 3.05
CA LEU A 76 5.82 0.50 1.78
C LEU A 76 4.91 -0.74 1.94
N ALA A 77 5.35 -1.75 2.70
CA ALA A 77 4.54 -2.93 2.95
C ALA A 77 3.26 -2.59 3.74
N ALA A 78 3.33 -1.68 4.71
CA ALA A 78 2.14 -1.23 5.42
C ALA A 78 1.18 -0.45 4.50
N TYR A 79 1.68 0.43 3.62
CA TYR A 79 0.84 1.07 2.60
C TYR A 79 0.19 0.07 1.65
N HIS A 80 0.86 -1.03 1.29
CA HIS A 80 0.23 -2.10 0.51
C HIS A 80 -0.97 -2.74 1.23
N GLY A 81 -0.94 -2.80 2.56
CA GLY A 81 -2.08 -3.22 3.37
C GLY A 81 -3.24 -2.23 3.27
N LEU A 82 -2.97 -0.93 3.42
CA LEU A 82 -4.01 0.11 3.29
C LEU A 82 -4.64 0.15 1.89
N LEU A 83 -3.82 0.06 0.83
CA LEU A 83 -4.31 0.03 -0.53
C LEU A 83 -5.23 -1.17 -0.78
N HIS A 84 -4.92 -2.31 -0.16
CA HIS A 84 -5.80 -3.49 -0.20
C HIS A 84 -7.15 -3.19 0.46
N VAL A 85 -7.17 -2.54 1.63
CA VAL A 85 -8.43 -2.14 2.30
C VAL A 85 -9.21 -1.14 1.43
N CYS A 86 -8.55 -0.15 0.82
CA CYS A 86 -9.21 0.78 -0.11
C CYS A 86 -9.83 0.07 -1.32
N GLY A 87 -9.18 -0.99 -1.82
CA GLY A 87 -9.72 -1.84 -2.87
C GLY A 87 -10.95 -2.63 -2.41
N ARG A 88 -10.93 -3.15 -1.16
CA ARG A 88 -12.09 -3.82 -0.56
C ARG A 88 -13.26 -2.86 -0.32
N ALA A 89 -12.97 -1.60 -0.01
CA ALA A 89 -13.94 -0.55 0.25
C ALA A 89 -14.49 0.11 -1.03
N ASP A 90 -13.87 -0.16 -2.19
CA ASP A 90 -14.20 0.49 -3.48
C ASP A 90 -14.06 2.02 -3.42
N ARG A 91 -12.97 2.47 -2.76
CA ARG A 91 -12.64 3.87 -2.56
C ARG A 91 -11.33 4.23 -3.27
N PRO A 92 -11.35 4.33 -4.62
CA PRO A 92 -10.17 4.71 -5.41
C PRO A 92 -9.71 6.15 -5.14
N ASP A 93 -10.62 7.03 -4.70
CA ASP A 93 -10.33 8.39 -4.28
C ASP A 93 -9.37 8.43 -3.08
N VAL A 94 -9.61 7.57 -2.09
CA VAL A 94 -8.75 7.43 -0.91
C VAL A 94 -7.44 6.74 -1.29
N ALA A 95 -7.48 5.71 -2.13
CA ALA A 95 -6.29 5.02 -2.61
C ALA A 95 -5.32 5.98 -3.31
N LEU A 96 -5.83 6.88 -4.15
CA LEU A 96 -5.02 7.89 -4.83
C LEU A 96 -4.35 8.86 -3.84
N ARG A 97 -5.09 9.30 -2.80
CA ARG A 97 -4.52 10.14 -1.73
C ARG A 97 -3.41 9.42 -0.96
N LEU A 98 -3.56 8.12 -0.71
CA LEU A 98 -2.51 7.31 -0.09
C LEU A 98 -1.27 7.22 -0.97
N VAL A 99 -1.42 7.05 -2.28
CA VAL A 99 -0.28 7.06 -3.22
C VAL A 99 0.46 8.41 -3.20
N TYR A 100 -0.26 9.54 -3.12
CA TYR A 100 0.38 10.83 -2.93
C TYR A 100 1.06 10.97 -1.56
N ALA A 101 0.47 10.42 -0.50
CA ALA A 101 1.09 10.40 0.83
C ALA A 101 2.39 9.56 0.83
N MET A 102 2.39 8.41 0.15
CA MET A 102 3.60 7.60 -0.10
C MET A 102 4.70 8.44 -0.76
N GLY A 103 4.36 9.19 -1.82
CA GLY A 103 5.29 10.07 -2.51
C GLY A 103 5.90 11.15 -1.60
N LYS A 104 5.09 11.77 -0.73
CA LYS A 104 5.57 12.75 0.28
C LYS A 104 6.54 12.13 1.29
N GLU A 105 6.39 10.83 1.57
CA GLU A 105 7.30 10.07 2.44
C GLU A 105 8.50 9.49 1.69
N GLY A 106 8.65 9.83 0.40
CA GLY A 106 9.72 9.38 -0.47
C GLY A 106 9.60 7.90 -0.85
N LEU A 107 8.41 7.32 -0.75
CA LEU A 107 8.07 5.99 -1.26
C LEU A 107 7.54 6.12 -2.68
N GLU A 108 8.05 5.29 -3.58
CA GLU A 108 7.54 5.23 -4.95
C GLU A 108 6.41 4.21 -5.00
N ALA A 109 5.23 4.66 -5.45
CA ALA A 109 4.14 3.75 -5.77
C ALA A 109 4.50 3.01 -7.06
N THR A 110 4.33 1.70 -7.03
CA THR A 110 4.68 0.82 -8.16
C THR A 110 3.47 0.01 -8.58
N GLU A 111 3.62 -0.78 -9.63
CA GLU A 111 2.62 -1.76 -10.06
C GLU A 111 2.24 -2.74 -8.93
N THR A 112 3.16 -3.01 -8.00
CA THR A 112 2.86 -3.81 -6.81
C THR A 112 1.80 -3.15 -5.93
N SER A 113 1.85 -1.83 -5.79
CA SER A 113 0.90 -1.03 -5.02
C SER A 113 -0.48 -1.07 -5.67
N LEU A 114 -0.55 -0.95 -7.00
CA LEU A 114 -1.78 -1.12 -7.78
C LEU A 114 -2.36 -2.54 -7.66
N ASN A 115 -1.49 -3.56 -7.72
CA ASN A 115 -1.89 -4.96 -7.56
C ASN A 115 -2.47 -5.24 -6.17
N CYS A 116 -2.01 -4.55 -5.13
CA CYS A 116 -2.58 -4.68 -3.79
C CYS A 116 -4.00 -4.11 -3.72
N TYR A 117 -4.25 -2.97 -4.35
CA TYR A 117 -5.60 -2.40 -4.50
C TYR A 117 -6.52 -3.35 -5.28
N ASN A 118 -6.09 -3.83 -6.45
CA ASN A 118 -6.85 -4.78 -7.26
C ASN A 118 -7.11 -6.11 -6.54
N ALA A 119 -6.17 -6.58 -5.71
CA ALA A 119 -6.38 -7.75 -4.87
C ALA A 119 -7.52 -7.52 -3.86
N GLY A 120 -7.59 -6.34 -3.25
CA GLY A 120 -8.68 -5.98 -2.33
C GLY A 120 -10.04 -5.97 -3.02
N LYS A 121 -10.10 -5.39 -4.22
CA LYS A 121 -11.32 -5.37 -5.04
C LYS A 121 -11.83 -6.78 -5.36
N ARG A 122 -10.94 -7.68 -5.78
CA ARG A 122 -11.27 -9.11 -6.01
C ARG A 122 -11.75 -9.81 -4.74
N THR A 123 -11.17 -9.52 -3.59
CA THR A 123 -11.61 -10.09 -2.30
C THR A 123 -13.03 -9.67 -1.93
N ARG A 124 -13.43 -8.43 -2.24
CA ARG A 124 -14.83 -7.99 -2.08
C ARG A 124 -15.76 -8.78 -2.99
N GLU A 125 -15.43 -8.86 -4.29
CA GLU A 125 -16.23 -9.58 -5.28
C GLU A 125 -16.41 -11.06 -4.91
N ASN A 126 -15.39 -11.70 -4.33
CA ASN A 126 -15.44 -13.09 -3.88
C ASN A 126 -16.13 -13.26 -2.51
N GLY A 127 -15.97 -12.32 -1.58
CA GLY A 127 -16.58 -12.38 -0.24
C GLY A 127 -18.10 -12.14 -0.25
N ASP A 128 -18.59 -11.35 -1.22
CA ASP A 128 -20.04 -11.20 -1.48
C ASP A 128 -20.65 -12.48 -2.11
N ALA A 129 -19.83 -13.34 -2.72
CA ALA A 129 -20.29 -14.58 -3.35
C ALA A 129 -20.49 -15.72 -2.34
N SER A 130 -19.72 -15.76 -1.24
CA SER A 130 -19.84 -16.81 -0.20
C SER A 130 -20.96 -16.57 0.81
N SER A 131 -21.60 -15.38 0.78
CA SER A 131 -22.65 -14.98 1.74
C SER A 131 -24.07 -15.09 1.17
N ARG A 132 -24.22 -15.59 -0.07
CA ARG A 132 -25.49 -15.68 -0.80
C ARG A 132 -25.69 -17.05 -1.44
N GLU A 133 -25.83 -18.08 -0.62
CA GLU A 133 -26.63 -19.24 -1.01
C GLU A 133 -28.11 -18.83 -0.92
N GLY A 134 -28.70 -18.53 -2.08
CA GLY A 134 -30.13 -18.23 -2.23
C GLY A 134 -30.41 -16.79 -2.63
N GLY A 135 -30.57 -16.55 -3.93
CA GLY A 135 -31.23 -15.32 -4.41
C GLY A 135 -30.52 -14.64 -5.58
N THR A 136 -30.96 -15.01 -6.78
CA THR A 136 -31.08 -14.17 -7.99
C THR A 136 -30.06 -13.05 -8.22
N LYS A 137 -29.30 -13.22 -9.31
CA LYS A 137 -28.55 -12.19 -10.05
C LYS A 137 -29.32 -10.86 -10.17
N THR A 138 -29.13 -9.94 -9.22
CA THR A 138 -29.55 -8.54 -9.39
C THR A 138 -28.42 -7.73 -10.01
N LYS A 139 -28.68 -7.37 -11.26
CA LYS A 139 -27.93 -6.48 -12.12
C LYS A 139 -27.55 -5.17 -11.43
N LYS A 140 -26.35 -4.68 -11.77
CA LYS A 140 -26.02 -3.27 -12.08
C LYS A 140 -27.06 -2.24 -11.63
N SER A 141 -26.77 -1.51 -10.55
CA SER A 141 -27.30 -0.16 -10.38
C SER A 141 -26.26 0.72 -9.68
N GLY A 142 -25.87 1.81 -10.35
CA GLY A 142 -24.84 2.75 -9.90
C GLY A 142 -24.24 3.59 -11.03
N GLY A 143 -25.06 3.95 -12.03
CA GLY A 143 -24.63 4.56 -13.30
C GLY A 143 -24.00 5.96 -13.21
N GLY A 144 -24.06 6.64 -12.06
CA GLY A 144 -23.45 7.97 -11.88
C GLY A 144 -22.13 7.98 -11.09
N ILE A 145 -21.98 7.09 -10.10
CA ILE A 145 -20.79 6.99 -9.24
C ILE A 145 -19.65 6.27 -9.98
N GLY A 146 -20.01 5.31 -10.85
CA GLY A 146 -19.04 4.50 -11.58
C GLY A 146 -18.14 5.28 -12.53
N ILE A 147 -18.57 6.44 -13.04
CA ILE A 147 -17.72 7.27 -13.91
C ILE A 147 -16.60 7.89 -13.08
N ARG A 148 -16.92 8.62 -12.00
CA ARG A 148 -15.91 9.25 -11.13
C ARG A 148 -14.97 8.23 -10.49
N ALA A 149 -15.49 7.10 -10.02
CA ALA A 149 -14.66 6.02 -9.50
C ALA A 149 -13.66 5.51 -10.55
N LYS A 150 -14.10 5.31 -11.80
CA LYS A 150 -13.21 4.91 -12.90
C LYS A 150 -12.14 5.95 -13.22
N TRP A 151 -12.45 7.26 -13.16
CA TRP A 151 -11.44 8.31 -13.35
C TRP A 151 -10.35 8.22 -12.27
N PHE A 152 -10.72 8.03 -11.00
CA PHE A 152 -9.75 7.84 -9.93
C PHE A 152 -8.96 6.55 -10.08
N GLU A 153 -9.57 5.46 -10.54
CA GLU A 153 -8.85 4.21 -10.86
C GLU A 153 -7.86 4.40 -12.00
N SER A 154 -8.24 5.12 -13.07
CA SER A 154 -7.33 5.45 -14.17
C SER A 154 -6.15 6.31 -13.70
N LEU A 155 -6.41 7.34 -12.87
CA LEU A 155 -5.35 8.17 -12.28
C LEU A 155 -4.44 7.35 -11.36
N LEU A 156 -5.02 6.51 -10.51
CA LEU A 156 -4.26 5.60 -9.64
C LEU A 156 -3.37 4.66 -10.46
N ALA A 157 -3.90 4.10 -11.55
CA ALA A 157 -3.13 3.24 -12.45
C ALA A 157 -1.96 4.00 -13.10
N VAL A 158 -2.20 5.23 -13.58
CA VAL A 158 -1.14 6.08 -14.15
C VAL A 158 -0.07 6.37 -13.10
N GLU A 159 -0.45 6.78 -11.89
CA GLU A 159 0.47 7.08 -10.80
C GLU A 159 1.33 5.88 -10.39
N CYS A 160 0.72 4.69 -10.29
CA CYS A 160 1.44 3.45 -9.95
C CYS A 160 2.24 2.85 -11.11
N THR A 161 2.00 3.29 -12.35
CA THR A 161 2.73 2.84 -13.56
C THR A 161 3.69 3.91 -14.11
N LYS A 162 3.88 5.02 -13.38
CA LYS A 162 4.92 6.01 -13.72
C LYS A 162 6.25 5.30 -13.87
N TYR A 163 6.97 5.67 -14.93
CA TYR A 163 8.22 5.04 -15.33
C TYR A 163 9.27 5.20 -14.20
N ASP A 164 9.54 4.11 -13.49
CA ASP A 164 10.69 4.06 -12.59
C ASP A 164 11.95 3.95 -13.45
N ARG A 165 12.77 5.00 -13.43
CA ARG A 165 14.05 5.04 -14.16
C ARG A 165 15.03 3.95 -13.67
N ASN A 166 14.79 3.35 -12.50
CA ASN A 166 15.59 2.26 -11.95
C ASN A 166 15.02 0.87 -12.26
N ASP A 167 13.82 0.78 -12.86
CA ASP A 167 13.23 -0.50 -13.22
C ASP A 167 13.82 -1.05 -14.53
N LYS A 168 14.88 -1.84 -14.36
CA LYS A 168 15.58 -2.53 -15.46
C LYS A 168 14.69 -3.49 -16.25
N ARG A 169 13.54 -3.91 -15.71
CA ARG A 169 12.60 -4.79 -16.43
C ARG A 169 11.97 -4.07 -17.62
N ARG A 170 11.86 -2.74 -17.55
CA ARG A 170 11.21 -1.88 -18.56
C ARG A 170 12.19 -1.07 -19.41
N GLU A 171 13.49 -1.35 -19.31
CA GLU A 171 14.53 -0.68 -20.10
C GLU A 171 14.36 -0.92 -21.62
N ARG A 172 13.68 -2.01 -22.01
CA ARG A 172 13.36 -2.35 -23.41
C ARG A 172 11.92 -2.02 -23.84
N GLU A 173 11.04 -1.59 -22.94
CA GLU A 173 9.65 -1.24 -23.29
C GLU A 173 9.57 0.15 -23.93
N LYS A 174 9.26 0.20 -25.23
CA LYS A 174 9.04 1.44 -26.00
C LYS A 174 7.67 2.07 -25.69
N ARG A 175 7.41 2.50 -24.46
CA ARG A 175 6.22 3.33 -24.16
C ARG A 175 6.62 4.79 -23.90
N ILE A 176 5.71 5.67 -24.31
CA ILE A 176 5.90 7.11 -24.51
C ILE A 176 6.59 7.74 -23.30
N ARG A 177 7.81 8.25 -23.53
CA ARG A 177 8.51 9.14 -22.59
C ARG A 177 7.74 10.46 -22.57
N ILE A 178 7.04 10.76 -21.49
CA ILE A 178 6.61 12.14 -21.24
C ILE A 178 7.86 12.88 -20.76
N ILE A 179 8.50 13.59 -21.69
CA ILE A 179 9.60 14.51 -21.42
C ILE A 179 8.94 15.85 -21.12
N PHE A 180 9.18 16.39 -19.92
CA PHE A 180 8.85 17.78 -19.60
C PHE A 180 9.95 18.70 -20.11
#